data_AF-A0AB34AJ06-F1
#
_entry.id   AF-A0AB34AJ06-F1
#
_cell.length_a   1.000
_cell.length_b   1.000
_cell.length_c   1.000
_cell.angle_alpha   90.00
_cell.angle_beta   90.00
_cell.angle_gamma   90.00
#
_symmetry.space_group_name_H-M   'P 1'
#
loop_
_entity.id
_entity.type
_entity.pdbx_description
1 polymer ?
#
loop_
_entity_poly.entity_id
_entity_poly.type
_entity_poly.pdbx_seq_one_letter_code
_entity_poly.pdbx_strand_id
1 'polypeptide(L)'
;MTEINYLTIGSESAPIKVESFINLACPYCKNFFFAADTVLKPFIDQGKVQHTIKHFDKTKQGLLKGTIANIYLNYQRPEETLDIIRELYQTQAQWKVSFSTIEAKMEEEYNLTPHKEADDRSLAIHEEAFERGIKGIPTVFINGNLFEFNPLEDQQETIESKLTKQLNHFI
;
A
#
# COMPACT_ATOMS: atom_id res chain seq x y z
N MET A 1 21.65 -4.33 12.51
CA MET A 1 20.45 -4.46 11.65
C MET A 1 20.11 -3.05 11.21
N THR A 2 20.01 -2.83 9.90
CA THR A 2 19.54 -1.54 9.36
C THR A 2 18.08 -1.36 9.78
N GLU A 3 17.71 -0.15 10.19
CA GLU A 3 16.31 0.18 10.48
C GLU A 3 15.48 0.09 9.19
N ILE A 4 14.37 -0.64 9.22
CA ILE A 4 13.47 -0.79 8.07
C ILE A 4 12.42 0.32 8.10
N ASN A 5 12.47 1.22 7.13
CA ASN A 5 11.47 2.29 6.97
C ASN A 5 10.28 1.77 6.16
N TYR A 6 9.09 1.77 6.76
CA TYR A 6 7.83 1.49 6.05
C TYR A 6 7.16 2.78 5.57
N LEU A 7 6.32 2.68 4.54
CA LEU A 7 5.52 3.81 4.08
C LEU A 7 4.40 4.02 5.08
N THR A 8 4.58 5.00 5.97
CA THR A 8 3.67 5.26 7.08
C THR A 8 3.16 6.69 7.02
N ILE A 9 1.84 6.84 7.10
CA ILE A 9 1.13 8.12 7.07
C ILE A 9 0.38 8.28 8.40
N GLY A 10 0.37 9.50 8.95
CA GLY A 10 -0.28 9.82 10.24
C GLY A 10 0.63 9.64 11.45
N SER A 11 0.12 10.09 12.61
CA SER A 11 0.91 10.19 13.84
C SER A 11 1.37 8.83 14.37
N GLU A 12 2.62 8.75 14.83
CA GLU A 12 3.14 7.59 15.57
C GLU A 12 2.34 7.30 16.84
N SER A 13 1.79 8.34 17.48
CA SER A 13 0.96 8.19 18.68
C SER A 13 -0.51 7.87 18.39
N ALA A 14 -0.90 7.71 17.12
CA ALA A 14 -2.29 7.46 16.76
C ALA A 14 -2.78 6.12 17.37
N PRO A 15 -3.95 6.09 18.04
CA PRO A 15 -4.44 4.90 18.72
C PRO A 15 -4.92 3.79 17.78
N ILE A 16 -5.28 4.12 16.54
CA ILE A 16 -5.72 3.15 15.53
C ILE A 16 -4.60 2.94 14.53
N LYS A 17 -4.12 1.70 14.42
CA LYS A 17 -3.09 1.28 13.46
C LYS A 17 -3.72 0.48 12.34
N VAL A 18 -3.61 0.98 11.11
CA VAL A 18 -4.02 0.27 9.91
C VAL A 18 -2.76 -0.21 9.19
N GLU A 19 -2.67 -1.50 8.89
CA GLU A 19 -1.57 -2.07 8.12
C GLU A 19 -2.13 -2.74 6.87
N SER A 20 -1.67 -2.34 5.68
CA SER A 20 -2.16 -2.92 4.42
C SER A 20 -1.03 -3.54 3.62
N PHE A 21 -1.18 -4.82 3.28
CA PHE A 21 -0.30 -5.55 2.38
C PHE A 21 -0.88 -5.46 0.96
N ILE A 22 -0.22 -4.71 0.09
CA ILE A 22 -0.71 -4.38 -1.26
C ILE A 22 0.38 -4.53 -2.32
N ASN A 23 0.00 -4.56 -3.59
CA ASN A 23 0.94 -4.47 -4.71
C ASN A 23 0.39 -3.50 -5.75
N LEU A 24 1.25 -2.61 -6.27
CA LEU A 24 0.87 -1.53 -7.18
C LEU A 24 0.25 -2.02 -8.48
N ALA A 25 0.57 -3.24 -8.91
CA ALA A 25 0.02 -3.85 -10.11
C ALA A 25 -1.27 -4.66 -9.86
N CYS A 26 -1.77 -4.75 -8.63
CA CYS A 26 -2.99 -5.48 -8.32
C CYS A 26 -4.23 -4.57 -8.49
N PRO A 27 -5.23 -4.95 -9.32
CA PRO A 27 -6.45 -4.17 -9.49
C PRO A 27 -7.35 -4.18 -8.24
N TYR A 28 -7.33 -5.23 -7.44
CA TYR A 28 -8.08 -5.27 -6.17
C TYR A 28 -7.42 -4.39 -5.09
N CYS A 29 -6.09 -4.28 -5.11
CA CYS A 29 -5.36 -3.34 -4.25
C CYS A 29 -5.69 -1.89 -4.61
N LYS A 30 -5.95 -1.59 -5.89
CA LYS A 30 -6.43 -0.26 -6.33
C LYS A 30 -7.75 0.10 -5.66
N ASN A 31 -8.74 -0.80 -5.68
CA ASN A 31 -10.04 -0.56 -5.04
C ASN A 31 -9.89 -0.31 -3.54
N PHE A 32 -9.10 -1.13 -2.85
CA PHE A 32 -8.82 -0.92 -1.43
C PHE A 32 -8.08 0.40 -1.18
N PHE A 33 -7.06 0.72 -1.98
CA PHE A 33 -6.25 1.92 -1.80
C PHE A 33 -7.11 3.18 -1.86
N PHE A 34 -7.98 3.34 -2.87
CA PHE A 34 -8.85 4.51 -2.95
C PHE A 34 -9.90 4.57 -1.84
N ALA A 35 -10.41 3.41 -1.42
CA ALA A 35 -11.31 3.36 -0.27
C ALA A 35 -10.60 3.82 1.02
N ALA A 36 -9.36 3.35 1.25
CA ALA A 36 -8.55 3.75 2.38
C ALA A 36 -8.12 5.23 2.31
N ASP A 37 -7.67 5.71 1.15
CA ASP A 37 -7.28 7.10 0.92
C ASP A 37 -8.45 8.07 1.20
N THR A 38 -9.68 7.65 0.86
CA THR A 38 -10.90 8.42 1.15
C THR A 38 -11.29 8.36 2.63
N VAL A 39 -11.40 7.16 3.20
CA VAL A 39 -11.94 6.97 4.55
C VAL A 39 -10.95 7.32 5.64
N LEU A 40 -9.67 6.96 5.49
CA LEU A 40 -8.67 7.13 6.55
C LEU A 40 -8.21 8.58 6.66
N LYS A 41 -8.20 9.35 5.57
CA LYS A 41 -7.71 10.74 5.55
C LYS A 41 -8.25 11.61 6.69
N PRO A 42 -9.57 11.76 6.92
CA PRO A 42 -10.05 12.59 8.02
C PRO A 42 -9.61 12.10 9.41
N PHE A 43 -9.40 10.79 9.60
CA PHE A 43 -8.92 10.25 10.87
C PHE A 43 -7.40 10.40 11.04
N ILE A 44 -6.64 10.35 9.94
CA ILE A 44 -5.21 10.66 9.89
C ILE A 44 -4.99 12.13 10.25
N ASP A 45 -5.74 13.03 9.61
CA ASP A 45 -5.67 14.49 9.85
C ASP A 45 -6.02 14.84 11.32
N GLN A 46 -6.88 14.04 11.96
CA GLN A 46 -7.22 14.16 13.39
C GLN A 46 -6.22 13.47 14.34
N GLY A 47 -5.17 12.84 13.82
CA GLY A 47 -4.20 12.07 14.61
C GLY A 47 -4.75 10.78 15.23
N LYS A 48 -5.91 10.29 14.77
CA LYS A 48 -6.59 9.09 15.29
C LYS A 48 -6.10 7.81 14.61
N VAL A 49 -5.72 7.88 13.33
CA VAL A 49 -5.25 6.76 12.53
C VAL A 49 -3.80 6.97 12.11
N GLN A 50 -3.01 5.90 12.18
CA GLN A 50 -1.77 5.74 11.42
C GLN A 50 -1.96 4.61 10.42
N HIS A 51 -1.60 4.83 9.17
CA HIS A 51 -1.68 3.83 8.11
C HIS A 51 -0.28 3.48 7.61
N THR A 52 0.11 2.22 7.78
CA THR A 52 1.34 1.66 7.22
C THR A 52 1.01 0.81 5.98
N ILE A 53 1.51 1.26 4.83
CA ILE A 53 1.35 0.59 3.54
C ILE A 53 2.57 -0.29 3.29
N LYS A 54 2.37 -1.61 3.37
CA LYS A 54 3.38 -2.63 3.13
C LYS A 54 3.26 -3.13 1.69
N HIS A 55 4.15 -2.66 0.82
CA HIS A 55 4.22 -3.16 -0.54
C HIS A 55 4.76 -4.58 -0.54
N PHE A 56 3.85 -5.53 -0.74
CA PHE A 56 4.16 -6.94 -0.80
C PHE A 56 4.57 -7.28 -2.23
N ASP A 57 5.87 -7.41 -2.42
CA ASP A 57 6.43 -7.80 -3.71
C ASP A 57 6.02 -9.24 -4.07
N LYS A 58 5.67 -9.45 -5.34
CA LYS A 58 5.08 -10.71 -5.79
C LYS A 58 5.75 -11.16 -7.07
N THR A 59 6.08 -12.45 -7.13
CA THR A 59 6.75 -13.07 -8.29
C THR A 59 5.79 -13.46 -9.42
N LYS A 60 4.47 -13.40 -9.21
CA LYS A 60 3.49 -13.67 -10.26
C LYS A 60 3.64 -12.64 -11.38
N GLN A 61 3.71 -13.10 -12.64
CA GLN A 61 3.95 -12.26 -13.82
C GLN A 61 3.08 -10.98 -13.88
N GLY A 62 1.79 -11.07 -13.53
CA GLY A 62 0.88 -9.92 -13.53
C GLY A 62 1.13 -8.87 -12.44
N LEU A 63 1.99 -9.17 -11.46
CA LEU A 63 2.28 -8.34 -10.28
C LEU A 63 3.73 -7.85 -10.22
N LEU A 64 4.66 -8.51 -10.93
CA LEU A 64 6.08 -8.16 -10.96
C LEU A 64 6.36 -6.68 -11.28
N LYS A 65 5.58 -6.08 -12.18
CA LYS A 65 5.75 -4.65 -12.53
C LYS A 65 5.44 -3.72 -11.36
N GLY A 66 4.53 -4.12 -10.47
CA GLY A 66 4.27 -3.39 -9.23
C GLY A 66 5.42 -3.53 -8.23
N THR A 67 6.14 -4.66 -8.27
CA THR A 67 7.38 -4.84 -7.52
C THR A 67 8.50 -3.95 -8.05
N ILE A 68 8.66 -3.86 -9.38
CA ILE A 68 9.63 -2.93 -9.97
C ILE A 68 9.33 -1.49 -9.56
N ALA A 69 8.07 -1.04 -9.68
CA ALA A 69 7.68 0.30 -9.24
C ALA A 69 8.04 0.59 -7.77
N ASN A 70 7.84 -0.39 -6.88
CA ASN A 70 8.13 -0.26 -5.44
C ASN A 70 9.62 0.03 -5.14
N ILE A 71 10.55 -0.41 -5.99
CA ILE A 71 11.99 -0.18 -5.83
C ILE A 71 12.33 1.33 -5.90
N TYR A 72 11.56 2.10 -6.67
CA TYR A 72 11.82 3.53 -6.91
C TYR A 72 11.14 4.46 -5.90
N LEU A 73 10.24 3.94 -5.05
CA LEU A 73 9.47 4.78 -4.13
C LEU A 73 10.31 5.23 -2.92
N ASN A 74 10.23 6.53 -2.59
CA ASN A 74 10.98 7.13 -1.50
C ASN A 74 10.16 7.22 -0.21
N TYR A 75 10.25 6.19 0.62
CA TYR A 75 9.45 6.09 1.84
C TYR A 75 9.83 7.11 2.92
N GLN A 76 10.94 7.85 2.77
CA GLN A 76 11.29 8.99 3.64
C GLN A 76 10.47 10.25 3.33
N ARG A 77 9.79 10.29 2.17
CA ARG A 77 8.88 11.37 1.75
C ARG A 77 7.49 10.77 1.56
N PRO A 78 6.79 10.42 2.66
CA PRO A 78 5.63 9.54 2.60
C PRO A 78 4.42 10.20 1.91
N GLU A 79 4.16 11.49 2.12
CA GLU A 79 3.08 12.23 1.44
C GLU A 79 3.30 12.29 -0.08
N GLU A 80 4.50 12.65 -0.52
CA GLU A 80 4.84 12.71 -1.96
C GLU A 80 4.82 11.34 -2.61
N THR A 81 5.27 10.32 -1.88
CA THR A 81 5.18 8.92 -2.32
C THR A 81 3.72 8.49 -2.45
N LEU A 82 2.83 8.94 -1.56
CA LEU A 82 1.40 8.64 -1.63
C LEU A 82 0.76 9.27 -2.88
N ASP A 83 1.16 10.49 -3.25
CA ASP A 83 0.71 11.14 -4.49
C ASP A 83 1.13 10.34 -5.74
N ILE A 84 2.39 9.88 -5.77
CA ILE A 84 2.89 8.99 -6.85
C ILE A 84 2.10 7.68 -6.91
N ILE A 85 1.86 7.05 -5.76
CA ILE A 85 1.06 5.81 -5.69
C ILE A 85 -0.36 6.04 -6.19
N ARG A 86 -0.98 7.17 -5.85
CA ARG A 86 -2.31 7.55 -6.32
C ARG A 86 -2.34 7.61 -7.85
N GLU A 87 -1.36 8.27 -8.45
CA GLU A 87 -1.26 8.37 -9.92
C GLU A 87 -0.96 7.00 -10.56
N LEU A 88 -0.06 6.19 -9.97
CA LEU A 88 0.21 4.83 -10.42
C LEU A 88 -1.06 3.98 -10.40
N TYR A 89 -1.89 4.06 -9.37
CA TYR A 89 -3.18 3.36 -9.36
C TYR A 89 -4.18 3.93 -10.36
N GLN A 90 -4.25 5.25 -10.55
CA GLN A 90 -5.11 5.87 -11.56
C GLN A 90 -4.75 5.40 -12.98
N THR A 91 -3.46 5.38 -13.30
CA THR A 91 -2.91 5.04 -14.62
C THR A 91 -2.51 3.56 -14.74
N GLN A 92 -2.94 2.69 -13.81
CA GLN A 92 -2.51 1.30 -13.67
C GLN A 92 -2.53 0.49 -14.99
N ALA A 93 -3.52 0.69 -15.85
CA ALA A 93 -3.62 -0.02 -17.12
C ALA A 93 -2.56 0.39 -18.15
N GLN A 94 -2.01 1.60 -18.04
CA GLN A 94 -1.06 2.18 -18.99
C GLN A 94 0.36 1.67 -18.75
N TRP A 95 0.84 1.67 -17.50
CA TRP A 95 2.23 1.30 -17.21
C TRP A 95 2.46 -0.20 -16.99
N LYS A 96 1.41 -0.98 -16.69
CA LYS A 96 1.53 -2.45 -16.51
C LYS A 96 1.80 -3.23 -17.80
N VAL A 97 1.85 -2.56 -18.95
CA VAL A 97 1.99 -3.22 -20.25
C VAL A 97 3.36 -3.85 -20.46
N SER A 98 4.43 -3.25 -19.94
CA SER A 98 5.80 -3.76 -20.06
C SER A 98 6.68 -3.32 -18.88
N PHE A 99 7.86 -3.93 -18.71
CA PHE A 99 8.82 -3.50 -17.68
C PHE A 99 9.45 -2.15 -18.04
N SER A 100 9.85 -1.96 -19.29
CA SER A 100 10.42 -0.69 -19.77
C SER A 100 9.45 0.48 -19.61
N THR A 101 8.13 0.25 -19.73
CA THR A 101 7.14 1.32 -19.53
C THR A 101 7.11 1.78 -18.07
N ILE A 102 7.14 0.87 -17.10
CA ILE A 102 7.14 1.28 -15.69
C ILE A 102 8.49 1.87 -15.29
N GLU A 103 9.62 1.31 -15.74
CA GLU A 103 10.95 1.86 -15.48
C GLU A 103 11.07 3.29 -16.02
N ALA A 104 10.69 3.53 -17.28
CA ALA A 104 10.68 4.88 -17.87
C ALA A 104 9.74 5.83 -17.12
N LYS A 105 8.56 5.38 -16.69
CA LYS A 105 7.66 6.22 -15.90
C LYS A 105 8.27 6.61 -14.55
N MET A 106 8.93 5.68 -13.85
CA MET A 106 9.59 5.99 -12.58
C MET A 106 10.78 6.93 -12.76
N GLU A 107 11.60 6.74 -13.80
CA GLU A 107 12.83 7.48 -14.02
C GLU A 107 12.62 8.83 -14.72
N GLU A 108 11.80 8.89 -15.76
CA GLU A 108 11.65 10.07 -16.62
C GLU A 108 10.48 10.96 -16.19
N GLU A 109 9.34 10.38 -15.81
CA GLU A 109 8.16 11.17 -15.43
C GLU A 109 8.22 11.59 -13.95
N TYR A 110 8.59 10.67 -13.05
CA TYR A 110 8.69 10.97 -11.61
C TYR A 110 10.09 11.41 -11.17
N ASN A 111 11.11 11.30 -12.03
CA ASN A 111 12.49 11.66 -11.73
C ASN A 111 13.01 10.94 -10.45
N LEU A 112 12.71 9.64 -10.33
CA LEU A 112 13.11 8.79 -9.21
C LEU A 112 14.26 7.87 -9.62
N THR A 113 15.02 7.42 -8.62
CA THR A 113 16.09 6.43 -8.79
C THR A 113 15.83 5.21 -7.91
N PRO A 114 16.30 4.01 -8.29
CA PRO A 114 16.17 2.82 -7.46
C PRO A 114 16.77 3.01 -6.05
N HIS A 115 16.04 2.58 -5.03
CA HIS A 115 16.48 2.61 -3.63
C HIS A 115 16.97 1.23 -3.20
N LYS A 116 18.21 1.12 -2.73
CA LYS A 116 18.79 -0.15 -2.26
C LYS A 116 18.07 -0.69 -1.01
N GLU A 117 17.54 0.21 -0.18
CA GLU A 117 16.77 -0.12 1.02
C GLU A 117 15.42 -0.81 0.68
N ALA A 118 15.00 -0.78 -0.59
CA ALA A 118 13.82 -1.52 -1.05
C ALA A 118 13.98 -3.03 -0.88
N ASP A 119 15.19 -3.57 -1.06
CA ASP A 119 15.44 -5.02 -0.95
C ASP A 119 15.26 -5.50 0.49
N ASP A 120 15.92 -4.83 1.45
CA ASP A 120 15.82 -5.16 2.88
C ASP A 120 14.38 -5.04 3.38
N ARG A 121 13.67 -3.99 2.93
CA ARG A 121 12.25 -3.79 3.25
C ARG A 121 11.36 -4.86 2.62
N SER A 122 11.61 -5.24 1.37
CA SER A 122 10.87 -6.30 0.68
C SER A 122 11.01 -7.63 1.41
N LEU A 123 12.22 -7.97 1.87
CA LEU A 123 12.48 -9.15 2.67
C LEU A 123 11.71 -9.13 3.99
N ALA A 124 11.78 -8.02 4.74
CA ALA A 124 11.06 -7.88 6.01
C ALA A 124 9.54 -8.03 5.83
N ILE A 125 8.96 -7.45 4.78
CA ILE A 125 7.52 -7.58 4.48
C ILE A 125 7.17 -9.03 4.10
N HIS A 126 8.04 -9.74 3.39
CA HIS A 126 7.82 -11.15 3.06
C HIS A 126 7.85 -12.06 4.30
N GLU A 127 8.82 -11.85 5.18
CA GLU A 127 8.93 -12.58 6.45
C GLU A 127 7.68 -12.36 7.30
N GLU A 128 7.27 -11.11 7.48
CA GLU A 128 6.06 -10.78 8.24
C GLU A 128 4.79 -11.35 7.60
N ALA A 129 4.67 -11.28 6.26
CA ALA A 129 3.53 -11.85 5.55
C ALA A 129 3.47 -13.36 5.73
N PHE A 130 4.61 -14.04 5.75
CA PHE A 130 4.71 -15.47 6.04
C PHE A 130 4.29 -15.79 7.48
N GLU A 131 4.82 -15.07 8.46
CA GLU A 131 4.50 -15.24 9.89
C GLU A 131 3.00 -15.01 10.18
N ARG A 132 2.40 -14.00 9.55
CA ARG A 132 0.96 -13.70 9.67
C ARG A 132 0.08 -14.60 8.79
N GLY A 133 0.65 -15.53 8.01
CA GLY A 133 -0.09 -16.45 7.16
C GLY A 133 -0.85 -15.77 6.01
N ILE A 134 -0.36 -14.64 5.50
CA ILE A 134 -0.99 -13.86 4.44
C ILE A 134 -0.88 -14.60 3.10
N LYS A 135 -2.01 -15.09 2.60
CA LYS A 135 -2.08 -15.86 1.35
C LYS A 135 -2.39 -15.01 0.11
N GLY A 136 -2.93 -13.81 0.30
CA GLY A 136 -3.47 -12.98 -0.77
C GLY A 136 -3.16 -11.50 -0.58
N ILE A 137 -3.49 -10.72 -1.59
CA ILE A 137 -3.47 -9.25 -1.53
C ILE A 137 -4.72 -8.70 -2.24
N PRO A 138 -5.29 -7.57 -1.81
CA PRO A 138 -4.96 -6.86 -0.57
C PRO A 138 -5.27 -7.70 0.69
N THR A 139 -4.50 -7.49 1.75
CA THR A 139 -4.79 -8.01 3.11
C THR A 139 -4.52 -6.89 4.09
N VAL A 140 -5.44 -6.67 5.03
CA VAL A 140 -5.47 -5.46 5.84
C VAL A 140 -5.70 -5.85 7.29
N PHE A 141 -4.96 -5.21 8.19
CA PHE A 141 -5.15 -5.36 9.63
C PHE A 141 -5.49 -4.00 10.23
N ILE A 142 -6.41 -3.99 11.19
CA ILE A 142 -6.74 -2.81 12.01
C ILE A 142 -6.53 -3.20 13.47
N ASN A 143 -5.58 -2.53 14.13
CA ASN A 143 -5.11 -2.86 15.48
C ASN A 143 -4.72 -4.34 15.61
N GLY A 144 -4.01 -4.88 14.62
CA GLY A 144 -3.56 -6.27 14.56
C GLY A 144 -4.64 -7.30 14.21
N ASN A 145 -5.92 -6.91 14.13
CA ASN A 145 -7.01 -7.80 13.75
C ASN A 145 -7.25 -7.73 12.24
N LEU A 146 -7.50 -8.89 11.61
CA LEU A 146 -7.81 -8.96 10.18
C LEU A 146 -9.08 -8.14 9.88
N PHE A 147 -8.99 -7.24 8.90
CA PHE A 147 -10.14 -6.50 8.38
C PHE A 147 -10.86 -7.36 7.35
N GLU A 148 -12.13 -7.66 7.64
CA GLU A 148 -12.95 -8.56 6.83
C GLU A 148 -13.59 -7.85 5.64
N PHE A 149 -13.12 -8.16 4.43
CA PHE A 149 -13.71 -7.78 3.16
C PHE A 149 -13.36 -8.83 2.09
N ASN A 150 -14.14 -8.92 1.03
CA ASN A 150 -13.89 -9.79 -0.11
C ASN A 150 -13.28 -8.96 -1.26
N PRO A 151 -11.96 -9.04 -1.50
CA PRO A 151 -11.33 -8.21 -2.54
C PRO A 151 -11.83 -8.49 -3.97
N LEU A 152 -12.40 -9.67 -4.22
CA LEU A 152 -12.90 -10.06 -5.55
C LEU A 152 -14.29 -9.50 -5.84
N GLU A 153 -15.08 -9.21 -4.81
CA GLU A 153 -16.49 -8.81 -4.92
C GLU A 153 -16.72 -7.38 -4.45
N ASP A 154 -16.11 -6.99 -3.33
CA ASP A 154 -16.29 -5.67 -2.74
C ASP A 154 -15.61 -4.61 -3.60
N GLN A 155 -16.43 -3.73 -4.18
CA GLN A 155 -15.96 -2.52 -4.85
C GLN A 155 -15.58 -1.45 -3.83
N GLN A 156 -14.94 -0.39 -4.31
CA GLN A 156 -14.47 0.72 -3.50
C GLN A 156 -15.51 1.20 -2.47
N GLU A 157 -16.73 1.55 -2.89
CA GLU A 157 -17.80 2.04 -1.99
C GLU A 157 -18.17 1.04 -0.87
N THR A 158 -18.15 -0.25 -1.17
CA THR A 158 -18.42 -1.30 -0.16
C THR A 158 -17.28 -1.39 0.85
N ILE A 159 -16.03 -1.30 0.37
CA ILE A 159 -14.84 -1.26 1.24
C ILE A 159 -14.87 0.00 2.11
N GLU A 160 -15.23 1.16 1.55
CA GLU A 160 -15.36 2.42 2.29
C GLU A 160 -16.39 2.31 3.43
N SER A 161 -17.56 1.74 3.15
CA SER A 161 -18.60 1.50 4.15
C SER A 161 -18.11 0.57 5.27
N LYS A 162 -17.44 -0.53 4.93
CA LYS A 162 -16.87 -1.48 5.89
C LYS A 162 -15.76 -0.84 6.74
N LEU A 163 -14.85 -0.08 6.13
CA LEU A 163 -13.79 0.65 6.83
C LEU A 163 -14.37 1.67 7.80
N THR A 164 -15.31 2.49 7.34
CA THR A 164 -15.97 3.51 8.18
C THR A 164 -16.66 2.87 9.37
N LYS A 165 -17.42 1.79 9.13
CA LYS A 165 -18.07 1.03 10.19
C LYS A 165 -17.03 0.51 11.19
N GLN A 166 -15.95 -0.11 10.73
CA GLN A 166 -14.93 -0.69 11.59
C GLN A 166 -14.21 0.38 12.44
N LEU A 167 -13.85 1.53 11.84
CA LEU A 167 -13.18 2.62 12.55
C LEU A 167 -14.05 3.23 13.64
N ASN A 168 -15.35 3.37 13.39
CA ASN A 168 -16.32 3.89 14.37
C ASN A 168 -16.49 2.98 15.59
N HIS A 169 -16.01 1.73 15.58
CA HIS A 169 -16.00 0.89 16.80
C HIS A 169 -14.85 1.24 17.75
N PHE A 170 -13.85 2.00 17.28
CA PHE A 170 -12.68 2.40 18.07
C PHE A 170 -12.73 3.85 18.55
N ILE A 171 -13.77 4.60 18.18
CA ILE A 171 -13.92 6.04 18.43
C ILE A 171 -15.08 6.29 19.39
#